data_AF-A0A6J6FX29-F1
#
_entry.id   AF-A0A6J6FX29-F1
#
_cell.length_a   1.000
_cell.length_b   1.000
_cell.length_c   1.000
_cell.angle_alpha   90.00
_cell.angle_beta   90.00
_cell.angle_gamma   90.00
#
_symmetry.space_group_name_H-M   'P 1'
#
loop_
_entity.id
_entity.type
_entity.pdbx_description
1 polymer ?
#
loop_
_entity_poly.entity_id
_entity_poly.type
_entity_poly.pdbx_seq_one_letter_code
_entity_poly.pdbx_strand_id
1 'polypeptide(L)' 'MLRNSPLALRLLKSSMNAADDGLAGIQQLAGEATLLCYLSEEGQEGRDAYKEKRAPDFGKFPKRP' A
#
# COMPACT_ATOMS: atom_id res chain seq x y z
N MET A 1 -7.91 -14.18 23.41
CA MET A 1 -7.40 -14.09 22.01
C MET A 1 -7.82 -12.76 21.41
N LEU A 2 -6.94 -12.08 20.66
CA LEU A 2 -7.28 -10.90 19.87
C LEU A 2 -8.05 -11.33 18.61
N ARG A 3 -9.11 -10.60 18.22
CA ARG A 3 -10.09 -11.03 17.19
C ARG A 3 -10.03 -10.27 15.86
N ASN A 4 -9.42 -9.10 15.83
CA ASN A 4 -9.51 -8.17 14.69
C ASN A 4 -8.26 -8.26 13.80
N SER A 5 -8.40 -7.88 12.52
CA SER A 5 -7.29 -7.84 11.56
C SER A 5 -6.22 -6.84 12.02
N PRO A 6 -4.97 -7.27 12.26
CA PRO A 6 -3.88 -6.37 12.63
C PRO A 6 -3.59 -5.30 11.57
N LEU A 7 -3.77 -5.63 10.29
CA LEU A 7 -3.56 -4.72 9.16
C LEU A 7 -4.63 -3.62 9.13
N ALA A 8 -5.90 -3.97 9.41
CA ALA A 8 -6.97 -2.98 9.52
C ALA A 8 -6.74 -2.04 10.70
N LEU A 9 -6.33 -2.59 11.86
CA LEU A 9 -6.08 -1.80 13.06
C LEU A 9 -4.95 -0.77 12.87
N ARG A 10 -3.83 -1.16 12.23
CA ARG A 10 -2.72 -0.23 11.97
C ARG A 10 -3.08 0.88 10.97
N LEU A 11 -3.84 0.55 9.92
CA LEU A 11 -4.31 1.54 8.93
C LEU A 11 -5.29 2.54 9.56
N LEU A 12 -6.22 2.07 10.40
CA LEU A 12 -7.14 2.96 11.12
C LEU A 12 -6.38 3.90 12.06
N LYS A 13 -5.38 3.38 12.78
CA LYS A 13 -4.53 4.21 13.65
C LYS A 13 -3.79 5.30 12.87
N SER A 14 -3.14 4.96 11.75
CA SER A 14 -2.44 5.96 10.93
C SER A 14 -3.40 6.97 10.29
N SER A 15 -4.62 6.54 9.94
CA SER A 15 -5.67 7.43 9.42
C SER A 15 -6.11 8.45 10.47
N MET A 16 -6.24 8.03 11.73
CA MET A 16 -6.57 8.94 12.84
C MET A 16 -5.42 9.93 13.09
N ASN A 17 -4.16 9.45 13.14
CA ASN A 17 -2.99 10.32 13.30
C ASN A 17 -2.85 11.34 12.16
N ALA A 18 -3.23 10.96 10.93
CA ALA A 18 -3.20 11.85 9.76
C ALA A 18 -4.12 13.07 9.88
N ALA A 19 -5.13 13.04 10.74
CA ALA A 19 -6.02 14.18 10.98
C ALA A 19 -5.33 15.31 11.75
N ASP A 20 -4.42 14.97 12.67
CA ASP A 20 -3.85 15.91 13.63
C ASP A 20 -2.35 16.19 13.39
N ASP A 21 -1.58 15.19 12.98
CA ASP A 21 -0.10 15.26 12.90
C ASP A 21 0.42 15.86 11.58
N GLY A 22 -0.47 16.45 10.77
CA GLY A 22 -0.14 17.04 9.47
C GLY A 22 0.67 16.10 8.58
N LEU A 23 1.80 16.58 8.05
CA LEU A 23 2.66 15.79 7.14
C LEU A 23 3.23 14.52 7.80
N ALA A 24 3.46 14.51 9.11
CA ALA A 24 3.96 13.32 9.79
C ALA A 24 2.90 12.22 9.84
N GLY A 25 1.63 12.59 10.09
CA GLY A 25 0.51 11.66 10.04
C GLY A 25 0.23 11.17 8.61
N ILE A 26 0.29 12.07 7.61
CA ILE A 26 0.20 11.68 6.19
C ILE A 26 1.32 10.71 5.80
N GLN A 27 2.55 10.92 6.27
CA GLN A 27 3.66 9.99 6.01
C GLN A 27 3.36 8.58 6.54
N GLN A 28 2.83 8.47 7.75
CA GLN A 28 2.45 7.16 8.31
C GLN A 28 1.36 6.50 7.46
N LEU A 29 0.30 7.24 7.11
CA LEU A 29 -0.81 6.71 6.31
C LEU A 29 -0.35 6.30 4.90
N ALA A 30 0.46 7.14 4.24
CA ALA A 30 1.03 6.84 2.93
C ALA A 30 1.97 5.62 2.97
N GLY A 31 2.70 5.43 4.07
CA GLY A 31 3.51 4.24 4.31
C GLY A 31 2.67 2.97 4.36
N GLU A 32 1.52 3.00 5.05
CA GLU A 32 0.56 1.88 5.08
C GLU A 32 -0.05 1.60 3.70
N ALA A 33 -0.39 2.64 2.95
CA ALA A 33 -0.87 2.49 1.57
C ALA A 33 0.20 1.86 0.65
N THR A 34 1.46 2.28 0.77
CA THR A 34 2.58 1.71 0.02
C THR A 34 2.78 0.22 0.36
N LEU A 35 2.65 -0.14 1.63
CA LEU A 35 2.69 -1.54 2.07
C LEU A 35 1.59 -2.37 1.38
N LEU A 36 0.35 -1.87 1.34
CA LEU A 36 -0.74 -2.55 0.65
C LEU A 36 -0.48 -2.69 -0.85
N CYS A 37 0.05 -1.65 -1.50
CA CYS A 37 0.44 -1.70 -2.90
C CYS A 37 1.51 -2.78 -3.15
N TYR A 38 2.53 -2.89 -2.30
CA TYR A 38 3.57 -3.91 -2.43
C TYR A 38 3.08 -5.35 -2.24
N LEU A 39 1.96 -5.54 -1.54
CA LEU A 39 1.32 -6.84 -1.39
C LEU A 39 0.44 -7.21 -2.60
N SER A 40 0.07 -6.26 -3.46
CA SER A 40 -0.72 -6.51 -4.66
C SER A 40 0.10 -7.12 -5.80
N GLU A 41 -0.56 -7.86 -6.69
CA GLU A 41 0.06 -8.39 -7.91
C GLU A 41 0.55 -7.27 -8.84
N GLU A 42 -0.17 -6.14 -8.90
CA GLU A 42 0.22 -4.96 -9.69
C GLU A 42 1.52 -4.34 -9.17
N GLY A 43 1.68 -4.22 -7.84
CA GLY A 43 2.94 -3.76 -7.25
C GLY A 43 4.09 -4.74 -7.46
N GLN A 44 3.81 -6.04 -7.43
CA GLN A 44 4.80 -7.09 -7.69
C GLN A 44 5.29 -7.09 -9.15
N GLU A 45 4.40 -6.83 -10.12
CA GLU A 45 4.77 -6.72 -11.54
C GLU A 45 5.88 -5.69 -11.77
N GLY A 46 5.77 -4.50 -11.17
CA GLY A 46 6.82 -3.48 -11.30
C GLY A 46 8.16 -3.93 -10.71
N ARG A 47 8.13 -4.57 -9.54
CA ARG A 47 9.33 -5.12 -8.88
C ARG A 47 9.98 -6.22 -9.73
N ASP A 48 9.18 -7.13 -10.25
CA ASP A 48 9.65 -8.32 -10.95
C ASP A 48 10.14 -7.96 -12.35
N ALA A 49 9.47 -7.06 -13.06
CA ALA A 49 9.94 -6.50 -14.32
C ALA A 49 11.31 -5.81 -14.19
N TYR A 50 11.52 -5.05 -13.10
CA TYR A 50 12.82 -4.43 -12.81
C TYR A 50 13.92 -5.48 -12.60
N LYS A 51 13.64 -6.54 -11.81
CA LYS A 51 14.59 -7.64 -11.57
C LYS A 51 14.93 -8.39 -12.86
N GLU A 52 13.94 -8.61 -13.71
CA GLU A 52 14.06 -9.32 -14.99
C GLU A 52 14.58 -8.42 -16.12
N LYS A 53 14.80 -7.11 -15.87
CA LYS A 53 15.25 -6.09 -16.83
C LYS A 53 14.36 -6.00 -18.08
N ARG A 54 13.06 -6.19 -17.91
CA ARG A 54 12.05 -6.00 -18.96
C ARG A 54 11.16 -4.81 -18.65
N ALA A 55 10.42 -4.34 -19.65
CA ALA A 55 9.34 -3.39 -19.41
C ALA A 55 8.24 -4.06 -18.56
N PRO A 56 7.66 -3.36 -17.56
CA PRO A 56 6.51 -3.86 -16.84
C PRO A 56 5.26 -3.82 -17.71
N ASP A 57 4.41 -4.84 -17.59
CA ASP A 57 3.12 -4.90 -18.26
C ASP A 57 1.99 -4.72 -17.23
N PHE A 58 1.48 -3.48 -17.14
CA PHE A 58 0.33 -3.15 -16.30
C PHE A 58 -1.01 -3.27 -17.05
N GLY A 59 -1.01 -3.58 -18.36
CA GLY A 59 -2.23 -3.68 -19.16
C GLY A 59 -3.15 -4.83 -18.72
N LYS A 60 -2.58 -5.83 -18.04
CA LYS A 60 -3.30 -6.96 -17.46
C LYS A 60 -4.11 -6.64 -16.19
N PHE A 61 -3.89 -5.49 -15.56
CA PHE A 61 -4.60 -5.10 -14.33
C PHE A 61 -5.78 -4.17 -14.66
N PRO A 62 -7.01 -4.48 -14.17
CA PRO A 62 -8.17 -3.65 -14.46
C PRO A 62 -8.08 -2.31 -13.72
N LYS A 63 -8.25 -1.20 -14.46
CA LYS A 63 -8.36 0.14 -13.88
C LYS A 63 -9.72 0.28 -13.19
N ARG A 64 -9.70 0.45 -11.88
CA ARG A 64 -10.91 0.74 -11.10
C ARG A 64 -11.37 2.18 -11.40
N PRO A 65 -12.70 2.42 -11.46
CA PRO A 65 -13.26 3.75 -11.75
C PRO A 65 -12.93 4.78 -10.66
#